data_AF-A0A350WY48-F1
#
_entry.id   AF-A0A350WY48-F1
#
_cell.length_a   1.000
_cell.length_b   1.000
_cell.length_c   1.000
_cell.angle_alpha   90.00
_cell.angle_beta   90.00
_cell.angle_gamma   90.00
#
_symmetry.space_group_name_H-M   'P 1'
#
loop_
_entity.id
_entity.type
_entity.pdbx_description
1 polymer ?
#
loop_
_entity_poly.entity_id
_entity_poly.type
_entity_poly.pdbx_seq_one_letter_code
_entity_poly.pdbx_strand_id
1 'polypeptide(L)'
;MKNPKDISTFLNGFNLGAILTMISMLDVLLKSQNKLEFFVVLFMISINGVVIGIVTQYVLIHSNITRNMVYTFLKSKDKIPTKLLNMRNGHIEKTLKMMAGIRFNIKKNLIILFGLLLLLMLSLCLPILYSYQQASRFVYFGIFWSVLVLLRTMLRSTILINNSRYLVYKMDILFAFYEFEPTVAMYKHVNDDSET
;
A
#
# COMPACT_ATOMS: atom_id res chain seq x y z
N MET A 1 18.27 7.51 3.64
CA MET A 1 17.03 6.71 3.83
C MET A 1 17.29 5.30 3.31
N LYS A 2 17.04 4.24 4.10
CA LYS A 2 17.19 2.85 3.63
C LYS A 2 16.24 2.59 2.46
N ASN A 3 16.70 1.86 1.45
CA ASN A 3 15.91 1.55 0.26
C ASN A 3 14.71 0.68 0.66
N PRO A 4 13.45 1.12 0.49
CA PRO A 4 12.29 0.34 0.92
C PRO A 4 12.10 -0.95 0.10
N LYS A 5 12.75 -1.07 -1.07
CA LYS A 5 12.82 -2.31 -1.86
C LYS A 5 13.82 -3.34 -1.33
N ASP A 6 14.60 -2.98 -0.31
CA ASP A 6 15.61 -3.86 0.24
C ASP A 6 14.96 -5.02 1.01
N ILE A 7 15.50 -6.23 0.82
CA ILE A 7 15.14 -7.46 1.54
C ILE A 7 15.24 -7.24 3.05
N SER A 8 16.14 -6.36 3.49
CA SER A 8 16.27 -5.97 4.90
C SER A 8 14.95 -5.44 5.50
N THR A 9 14.09 -4.79 4.73
CA THR A 9 12.79 -4.30 5.21
C THR A 9 11.81 -5.44 5.46
N PHE A 10 11.77 -6.42 4.55
CA PHE A 10 11.00 -7.65 4.73
C PHE A 10 11.51 -8.43 5.94
N LEU A 11 12.83 -8.67 6.04
CA LEU A 11 13.44 -9.43 7.13
C LEU A 11 13.18 -8.79 8.50
N ASN A 12 13.20 -7.46 8.60
CA ASN A 12 12.87 -6.79 9.84
C ASN A 12 11.40 -7.02 10.25
N GLY A 13 10.47 -6.96 9.29
CA GLY A 13 9.07 -7.28 9.55
C GLY A 13 8.85 -8.75 9.87
N PHE A 14 9.56 -9.65 9.17
CA PHE A 14 9.55 -11.09 9.43
C PHE A 14 10.04 -11.43 10.83
N ASN A 15 11.23 -10.94 11.20
CA ASN A 15 11.82 -11.18 12.50
C ASN A 15 10.92 -10.65 13.62
N LEU A 16 10.37 -9.43 13.42
CA LEU A 16 9.40 -8.89 14.36
C LEU A 16 8.19 -9.82 14.48
N GLY A 17 7.51 -10.18 13.39
CA GLY A 17 6.35 -11.05 13.45
C GLY A 17 6.61 -12.42 14.08
N ALA A 18 7.73 -13.05 13.72
CA ALA A 18 8.12 -14.37 14.21
C ALA A 18 8.43 -14.34 15.72
N ILE A 19 9.26 -13.40 16.19
CA ILE A 19 9.64 -13.30 17.61
C ILE A 19 8.40 -13.06 18.48
N LEU A 20 7.50 -12.19 18.02
CA LEU A 20 6.32 -11.81 18.79
C LEU A 20 5.30 -12.93 18.86
N THR A 21 5.12 -13.66 17.76
CA THR A 21 4.25 -14.84 17.73
C THR A 21 4.84 -15.96 18.58
N MET A 22 6.16 -16.15 18.56
CA MET A 22 6.86 -17.11 19.40
C MET A 22 6.65 -16.83 20.90
N ILE A 23 6.78 -15.57 21.33
CA ILE A 23 6.52 -15.19 22.73
C ILE A 23 5.04 -15.42 23.08
N SER A 24 4.13 -15.05 22.19
CA SER A 24 2.68 -15.21 22.40
C SER A 24 2.26 -16.68 22.53
N MET A 25 3.00 -17.58 21.90
CA MET A 25 2.73 -19.03 21.89
C MET A 25 3.70 -19.82 22.78
N LEU A 26 4.50 -19.16 23.62
CA LEU A 26 5.56 -19.80 24.39
C LEU A 26 5.04 -20.91 25.31
N ASP A 27 3.96 -20.65 26.05
CA ASP A 27 3.33 -21.65 26.93
C ASP A 27 2.78 -22.85 26.14
N VAL A 28 2.28 -22.62 24.93
CA VAL A 28 1.79 -23.69 24.04
C VAL A 28 2.96 -24.52 23.49
N LEU A 29 4.06 -23.87 23.12
CA LEU A 29 5.31 -24.52 22.71
C LEU A 29 5.90 -25.40 23.81
N LEU A 30 5.88 -24.92 25.06
CA LEU A 30 6.42 -25.68 26.20
C LEU A 30 5.53 -26.85 26.61
N LYS A 31 4.21 -26.74 26.37
CA LYS A 31 3.24 -27.80 26.68
C LYS A 31 3.03 -28.82 25.57
N SER A 32 3.49 -28.56 24.35
CA SER A 32 3.25 -29.45 23.21
C SER A 32 3.89 -30.81 23.47
N GLN A 33 3.06 -31.86 23.52
CA GLN A 33 3.52 -33.23 23.79
C GLN A 33 3.78 -34.01 22.49
N ASN A 34 3.15 -33.58 21.39
CA ASN A 34 3.21 -34.25 20.11
C ASN A 34 3.94 -33.42 19.04
N LYS A 35 4.72 -34.12 18.18
CA LYS A 35 5.42 -33.50 17.06
C LYS A 35 4.50 -32.66 16.15
N LEU A 36 3.26 -33.14 15.95
CA LEU A 36 2.28 -32.45 15.12
C LEU A 36 1.90 -31.07 15.68
N GLU A 37 1.62 -30.97 16.98
CA GLU A 37 1.30 -29.70 17.64
C GLU A 37 2.46 -28.72 17.54
N PHE A 38 3.68 -29.20 17.77
CA PHE A 38 4.89 -28.40 17.64
C PHE A 38 5.05 -27.83 16.22
N PHE A 39 4.85 -28.65 15.18
CA PHE A 39 4.89 -28.19 13.79
C PHE A 39 3.80 -27.18 13.46
N VAL A 40 2.58 -27.36 13.99
CA VAL A 40 1.47 -26.40 13.81
C VAL A 40 1.85 -25.04 14.39
N VAL A 41 2.44 -25.02 15.59
CA VAL A 41 2.87 -23.76 16.22
C VAL A 41 4.00 -23.09 15.43
N LEU A 42 5.02 -23.85 15.00
CA LEU A 42 6.08 -23.32 14.13
C LEU A 42 5.54 -22.75 12.82
N PHE A 43 4.52 -23.40 12.25
CA PHE A 43 3.88 -22.93 11.04
C PHE A 43 3.13 -21.61 11.27
N MET A 44 2.39 -21.49 12.39
CA MET A 44 1.72 -20.23 12.76
C MET A 44 2.71 -19.08 13.01
N ILE A 45 3.85 -19.36 13.65
CA ILE A 45 4.94 -18.40 13.84
C ILE A 45 5.49 -17.94 12.49
N SER A 46 5.78 -18.90 11.60
CA SER A 46 6.34 -18.62 10.28
C SER A 46 5.37 -17.81 9.41
N ILE A 47 4.09 -18.19 9.38
CA ILE A 47 3.05 -17.46 8.64
C ILE A 47 2.96 -16.02 9.14
N ASN A 48 2.90 -15.80 10.46
CA ASN A 48 2.79 -14.44 10.98
C ASN A 48 4.03 -13.60 10.66
N GLY A 49 5.22 -14.17 10.79
CA GLY A 49 6.44 -13.53 10.32
C GLY A 49 6.32 -13.10 8.86
N VAL A 50 5.97 -14.03 7.96
CA VAL A 50 5.86 -13.75 6.52
C VAL A 50 4.83 -12.67 6.24
N VAL A 51 3.62 -12.77 6.81
CA VAL A 51 2.54 -11.81 6.57
C VAL A 51 2.93 -10.42 7.07
N ILE A 52 3.45 -10.29 8.29
CA ILE A 52 3.89 -9.01 8.85
C ILE A 52 5.04 -8.42 8.01
N GLY A 53 5.97 -9.26 7.56
CA GLY A 53 7.06 -8.88 6.65
C GLY A 53 6.55 -8.29 5.35
N ILE A 54 5.68 -9.02 4.64
CA ILE A 54 5.11 -8.59 3.36
C ILE A 54 4.32 -7.29 3.52
N VAL A 55 3.42 -7.23 4.51
CA VAL A 55 2.55 -6.07 4.72
C VAL A 55 3.38 -4.83 5.06
N THR A 56 4.37 -4.97 5.95
CA THR A 56 5.26 -3.88 6.34
C THR A 56 6.05 -3.36 5.13
N GLN A 57 6.64 -4.27 4.35
CA GLN A 57 7.40 -3.90 3.17
C GLN A 57 6.51 -3.20 2.13
N TYR A 58 5.35 -3.76 1.84
CA TYR A 58 4.39 -3.21 0.88
C TYR A 58 3.98 -1.78 1.26
N VAL A 59 3.53 -1.59 2.49
CA VAL A 59 3.07 -0.28 2.99
C VAL A 59 4.20 0.76 2.94
N LEU A 60 5.42 0.38 3.30
CA LEU A 60 6.58 1.29 3.26
C LEU A 60 6.97 1.70 1.84
N ILE A 61 7.05 0.74 0.92
CA ILE A 61 7.37 1.02 -0.49
C ILE A 61 6.33 1.96 -1.08
N HIS A 62 5.06 1.60 -0.98
CA HIS A 62 3.98 2.36 -1.61
C HIS A 62 3.73 3.70 -0.92
N SER A 63 3.91 3.81 0.41
CA SER A 63 3.82 5.09 1.11
C SER A 63 4.91 6.07 0.65
N ASN A 64 6.15 5.62 0.48
CA ASN A 64 7.23 6.47 -0.01
C ASN A 64 7.01 6.90 -1.46
N ILE A 65 6.60 5.96 -2.33
CA ILE A 65 6.33 6.24 -3.75
C ILE A 65 5.20 7.26 -3.89
N THR A 66 4.07 7.05 -3.21
CA THR A 66 2.92 7.96 -3.29
C THR A 66 3.25 9.32 -2.68
N ARG A 67 3.98 9.37 -1.57
CA ARG A 67 4.45 10.64 -0.98
C ARG A 67 5.33 11.45 -1.94
N ASN A 68 6.27 10.79 -2.62
CA ASN A 68 7.15 11.45 -3.59
C ASN A 68 6.37 11.99 -4.79
N MET A 69 5.38 11.22 -5.28
CA MET A 69 4.48 11.70 -6.32
C MET A 69 3.67 12.90 -5.85
N VAL A 70 3.06 12.85 -4.66
CA VAL A 70 2.29 13.98 -4.10
C VAL A 70 3.16 15.23 -4.00
N TYR A 71 4.39 15.09 -3.47
CA TYR A 71 5.33 16.19 -3.38
C TYR A 71 5.66 16.78 -4.76
N THR A 72 5.87 15.93 -5.76
CA THR A 72 6.14 16.37 -7.14
C THR A 72 4.97 17.17 -7.70
N PHE A 73 3.74 16.68 -7.53
CA PHE A 73 2.51 17.39 -7.93
C PHE A 73 2.33 18.73 -7.22
N LEU A 74 2.59 18.78 -5.91
CA LEU A 74 2.50 20.02 -5.13
C LEU A 74 3.56 21.03 -5.58
N LYS A 75 4.78 20.57 -5.86
CA LYS A 75 5.88 21.44 -6.32
C LYS A 75 5.64 22.00 -7.73
N SER A 76 5.01 21.21 -8.60
CA SER A 76 4.73 21.63 -9.97
C SER A 76 3.53 22.58 -10.10
N LYS A 77 2.64 22.67 -9.11
CA LYS A 77 1.46 23.57 -9.09
C LYS A 77 0.74 23.60 -10.46
N ASP A 78 0.49 24.80 -10.99
CA ASP A 78 -0.23 25.07 -12.24
C ASP A 78 0.64 24.91 -13.49
N LYS A 79 1.92 24.51 -13.34
CA LYS A 79 2.79 24.27 -14.50
C LYS A 79 2.44 22.96 -15.23
N ILE A 80 1.71 22.04 -14.59
CA ILE A 80 1.33 20.77 -15.25
C ILE A 80 0.32 21.03 -16.38
N PRO A 81 -0.83 21.70 -16.15
CA PRO A 81 -1.78 22.03 -17.22
C PRO A 81 -1.13 22.82 -18.37
N THR A 82 -0.39 23.89 -18.06
CA THR A 82 0.27 24.71 -19.09
C THR A 82 1.31 23.93 -19.90
N LYS A 83 2.04 23.01 -19.26
CA LYS A 83 3.02 22.18 -19.96
C LYS A 83 2.36 21.11 -20.83
N LEU A 84 1.20 20.59 -20.44
CA LEU A 84 0.40 19.68 -21.27
C LEU A 84 -0.14 20.41 -22.50
N LEU A 85 -0.66 21.63 -22.33
CA LEU A 85 -1.12 22.49 -23.44
C LEU A 85 -0.02 22.79 -24.47
N ASN A 86 1.22 22.99 -24.01
CA ASN A 86 2.34 23.34 -24.88
C ASN A 86 3.05 22.12 -25.53
N MET A 87 2.57 20.89 -25.29
CA MET A 87 3.16 19.70 -25.91
C MET A 87 2.58 19.47 -27.32
N ARG A 88 3.38 18.90 -28.23
CA ARG A 88 2.88 18.46 -29.55
C ARG A 88 1.91 17.28 -29.37
N ASN A 89 0.84 17.22 -30.15
CA ASN A 89 -0.25 16.22 -30.02
C ASN A 89 0.20 14.78 -29.73
N GLY A 90 1.20 14.25 -30.46
CA GLY A 90 1.72 12.89 -30.23
C GLY A 90 2.45 12.69 -28.89
N HIS A 91 3.05 13.74 -28.33
CA HIS A 91 3.64 13.70 -26.98
C HIS A 91 2.58 13.86 -25.89
N ILE A 92 1.50 14.61 -26.16
CA ILE A 92 0.37 14.74 -25.22
C ILE A 92 -0.33 13.39 -25.05
N GLU A 93 -0.72 12.74 -26.14
CA GLU A 93 -1.43 11.46 -26.11
C GLU A 93 -0.63 10.40 -25.32
N LYS A 94 0.69 10.31 -25.59
CA LYS A 94 1.59 9.41 -24.86
C LYS A 94 1.64 9.73 -23.36
N THR A 95 1.66 11.02 -23.01
CA THR A 95 1.71 11.48 -21.61
C THR A 95 0.40 11.20 -20.87
N LEU A 96 -0.74 11.41 -21.52
CA LEU A 96 -2.07 11.11 -20.97
C LEU A 96 -2.27 9.60 -20.79
N LYS A 97 -1.85 8.80 -21.77
CA LYS A 97 -1.87 7.33 -21.67
C LYS A 97 -1.01 6.84 -20.50
N MET A 98 0.17 7.43 -20.31
CA MET A 98 1.03 7.13 -19.16
C MET A 98 0.37 7.53 -17.84
N MET A 99 -0.23 8.71 -17.76
CA MET A 99 -0.95 9.18 -16.57
C MET A 99 -2.16 8.28 -16.24
N ALA A 100 -2.88 7.80 -17.25
CA ALA A 100 -4.01 6.88 -17.08
C ALA A 100 -3.55 5.53 -16.52
N GLY A 101 -2.41 5.03 -17.02
CA GLY A 101 -1.75 3.84 -16.47
C GLY A 101 -1.31 4.03 -15.01
N ILE A 102 -0.77 5.19 -14.65
CA ILE A 102 -0.40 5.50 -13.25
C ILE A 102 -1.65 5.53 -12.36
N ARG A 103 -2.72 6.21 -12.80
CA ARG A 103 -4.01 6.27 -12.09
C ARG A 103 -4.57 4.87 -11.85
N PHE A 104 -4.58 4.02 -12.87
CA PHE A 104 -5.03 2.62 -12.75
C PHE A 104 -4.19 1.84 -11.73
N ASN A 105 -2.86 1.97 -11.80
CA ASN A 105 -1.95 1.32 -10.87
C ASN A 105 -2.16 1.80 -9.42
N ILE A 106 -2.43 3.09 -9.19
CA ILE A 106 -2.74 3.61 -7.85
C ILE A 106 -4.02 2.97 -7.31
N LYS A 107 -5.10 2.89 -8.11
CA LYS A 107 -6.35 2.23 -7.70
C LYS A 107 -6.14 0.74 -7.40
N LYS A 108 -5.41 0.04 -8.26
CA LYS A 108 -5.04 -1.38 -8.04
C LYS A 108 -4.25 -1.57 -6.76
N ASN A 109 -3.28 -0.70 -6.47
CA ASN A 109 -2.49 -0.76 -5.25
C ASN A 109 -3.35 -0.54 -3.99
N LEU A 110 -4.39 0.29 -4.05
CA LEU A 110 -5.34 0.42 -2.93
C LEU A 110 -6.11 -0.88 -2.69
N ILE A 111 -6.56 -1.56 -3.75
CA ILE A 111 -7.24 -2.87 -3.63
C ILE A 111 -6.31 -3.91 -2.99
N ILE A 112 -5.06 -3.98 -3.45
CA ILE A 112 -4.04 -4.87 -2.89
C ILE A 112 -3.80 -4.55 -1.40
N LEU A 113 -3.72 -3.26 -1.04
CA LEU A 113 -3.58 -2.83 0.35
C LEU A 113 -4.73 -3.35 1.22
N PHE A 114 -5.98 -3.24 0.78
CA PHE A 114 -7.12 -3.79 1.53
C PHE A 114 -7.01 -5.31 1.72
N GLY A 115 -6.64 -6.04 0.67
CA GLY A 115 -6.42 -7.49 0.76
C GLY A 115 -5.30 -7.85 1.75
N LEU A 116 -4.20 -7.10 1.76
CA LEU A 116 -3.09 -7.28 2.69
C LEU A 116 -3.47 -6.97 4.14
N LEU A 117 -4.30 -5.95 4.37
CA LEU A 117 -4.79 -5.62 5.71
C LEU A 117 -5.75 -6.70 6.25
N LEU A 118 -6.60 -7.25 5.39
CA LEU A 118 -7.44 -8.40 5.75
C LEU A 118 -6.59 -9.63 6.10
N LEU A 119 -5.58 -9.93 5.27
CA LEU A 119 -4.66 -11.03 5.52
C LEU A 119 -3.89 -10.86 6.83
N LEU A 120 -3.46 -9.64 7.16
CA LEU A 120 -2.82 -9.32 8.44
C LEU A 120 -3.76 -9.57 9.63
N MET A 121 -5.01 -9.13 9.54
CA MET A 121 -6.01 -9.36 10.59
C MET A 121 -6.21 -10.87 10.85
N LEU A 122 -6.34 -11.64 9.77
CA LEU A 122 -6.49 -13.09 9.86
C LEU A 122 -5.24 -13.77 10.45
N SER A 123 -4.04 -13.36 10.01
CA SER A 123 -2.80 -13.94 10.50
C SER A 123 -2.60 -13.69 12.00
N LEU A 124 -2.91 -12.49 12.47
CA LEU A 124 -2.79 -12.12 13.89
C LEU A 124 -3.83 -12.82 14.77
N CYS A 125 -5.02 -13.11 14.23
CA CYS A 125 -6.08 -13.80 14.96
C CYS A 125 -5.77 -15.28 15.21
N LEU A 126 -5.13 -15.96 14.24
CA LEU A 126 -4.83 -17.39 14.30
C LEU A 126 -4.06 -17.82 15.57
N PRO A 127 -2.93 -17.17 15.95
CA PRO A 127 -2.24 -17.51 17.18
C PRO A 127 -3.02 -17.25 18.45
N ILE A 128 -3.85 -16.19 18.45
CA ILE A 128 -4.67 -15.82 19.60
C ILE A 128 -5.72 -16.91 19.84
N LEU A 129 -6.44 -17.30 18.79
CA LEU A 129 -7.44 -18.36 18.86
C LEU A 129 -6.84 -19.68 19.31
N TYR A 130 -5.68 -20.05 18.75
CA TYR A 130 -5.01 -21.29 19.11
C TYR A 130 -4.52 -21.26 20.58
N SER A 131 -3.94 -20.15 21.00
CA SER A 131 -3.48 -19.97 22.39
C SER A 131 -4.65 -19.97 23.38
N TYR A 132 -5.81 -19.42 22.98
CA TYR A 132 -7.03 -19.41 23.77
C TYR A 132 -7.57 -20.83 23.96
N GLN A 133 -7.63 -21.61 22.88
CA GLN A 133 -8.06 -23.02 22.94
C GLN A 133 -7.18 -23.85 23.87
N GLN A 134 -5.87 -23.56 23.90
CA GLN A 134 -4.90 -24.24 24.77
C GLN A 134 -4.81 -23.65 26.19
N ALA A 135 -5.73 -22.74 26.55
CA ALA A 135 -5.75 -22.04 27.85
C ALA A 135 -4.38 -21.43 28.23
N SER A 136 -3.66 -20.89 27.25
CA SER A 136 -2.32 -20.32 27.43
C SER A 136 -2.38 -19.02 28.24
N ARG A 137 -1.42 -18.85 29.15
CA ARG A 137 -1.29 -17.60 29.94
C ARG A 137 -0.87 -16.39 29.09
N PHE A 138 -0.33 -16.61 27.90
CA PHE A 138 0.18 -15.55 27.01
C PHE A 138 -0.87 -15.04 25.99
N VAL A 139 -2.12 -15.50 26.07
CA VAL A 139 -3.20 -15.03 25.17
C VAL A 139 -3.35 -13.51 25.21
N TYR A 140 -3.36 -12.91 26.42
CA TYR A 140 -3.47 -11.46 26.58
C TYR A 140 -2.28 -10.70 26.00
N PHE A 141 -1.08 -11.27 26.10
CA PHE A 141 0.10 -10.70 25.45
C PHE A 141 -0.05 -10.73 23.92
N GLY A 142 -0.53 -11.85 23.35
CA GLY A 142 -0.82 -11.97 21.93
C GLY A 142 -1.86 -10.97 21.44
N ILE A 143 -2.94 -10.75 22.21
CA ILE A 143 -3.96 -9.74 21.91
C ILE A 143 -3.36 -8.34 21.93
N PHE A 144 -2.69 -7.96 23.03
CA PHE A 144 -2.08 -6.64 23.20
C PHE A 144 -1.18 -6.28 22.02
N TRP A 145 -0.34 -7.24 21.62
CA TRP A 145 0.66 -6.97 20.63
C TRP A 145 0.13 -7.01 19.20
N SER A 146 -0.86 -7.86 18.93
CA SER A 146 -1.62 -7.84 17.68
C SER A 146 -2.31 -6.49 17.47
N VAL A 147 -2.92 -5.93 18.52
CA VAL A 147 -3.52 -4.59 18.47
C VAL A 147 -2.47 -3.53 18.12
N LEU A 148 -1.28 -3.60 18.69
CA LEU A 148 -0.25 -2.60 18.42
C LEU A 148 0.34 -2.71 17.01
N VAL A 149 0.55 -3.94 16.50
CA VAL A 149 0.94 -4.17 15.10
C VAL A 149 -0.13 -3.63 14.15
N LEU A 150 -1.41 -3.85 14.45
CA LEU A 150 -2.52 -3.31 13.66
C LEU A 150 -2.54 -1.78 13.69
N LEU A 151 -2.47 -1.15 14.84
CA LEU A 151 -2.46 0.32 14.96
C LEU A 151 -1.31 0.94 14.17
N ARG A 152 -0.10 0.39 14.32
CA ARG A 152 1.09 0.85 13.59
C ARG A 152 0.91 0.73 12.08
N THR A 153 0.34 -0.39 11.61
CA THR A 153 0.12 -0.62 10.19
C THR A 153 -0.98 0.28 9.64
N MET A 154 -2.09 0.44 10.37
CA MET A 154 -3.22 1.29 10.00
C MET A 154 -2.83 2.76 9.87
N LEU A 155 -1.99 3.27 10.77
CA LEU A 155 -1.48 4.65 10.67
C LEU A 155 -0.75 4.88 9.35
N ARG A 156 0.12 3.94 8.95
CA ARG A 156 0.88 4.02 7.69
C ARG A 156 -0.01 3.83 6.47
N SER A 157 -0.97 2.91 6.54
CA SER A 157 -1.97 2.68 5.50
C SER A 157 -2.85 3.91 5.27
N THR A 158 -3.22 4.63 6.33
CA THR A 158 -4.02 5.87 6.23
C THR A 158 -3.28 6.94 5.44
N ILE A 159 -1.97 7.11 5.69
CA ILE A 159 -1.12 8.04 4.93
C ILE A 159 -1.09 7.65 3.45
N LEU A 160 -0.91 6.35 3.16
CA LEU A 160 -0.91 5.83 1.80
C LEU A 160 -2.26 6.06 1.10
N ILE A 161 -3.38 5.80 1.78
CA ILE A 161 -4.74 6.02 1.25
C ILE A 161 -4.96 7.49 0.93
N ASN A 162 -4.62 8.40 1.85
CA ASN A 162 -4.80 9.84 1.65
C ASN A 162 -3.96 10.34 0.47
N ASN A 163 -2.69 9.94 0.39
CA ASN A 163 -1.82 10.30 -0.74
C ASN A 163 -2.35 9.75 -2.07
N SER A 164 -2.82 8.50 -2.07
CA SER A 164 -3.35 7.86 -3.27
C SER A 164 -4.63 8.55 -3.76
N ARG A 165 -5.54 8.90 -2.84
CA ARG A 165 -6.77 9.64 -3.16
C ARG A 165 -6.46 11.02 -3.72
N TYR A 166 -5.53 11.75 -3.12
CA TYR A 166 -5.09 13.06 -3.62
C TYR A 166 -4.53 12.97 -5.05
N LEU A 167 -3.68 11.97 -5.33
CA LEU A 167 -3.11 11.77 -6.66
C LEU A 167 -4.17 11.43 -7.71
N VAL A 168 -5.10 10.51 -7.39
CA VAL A 168 -6.19 10.16 -8.29
C VAL A 168 -7.06 11.40 -8.57
N TYR A 169 -7.42 12.17 -7.54
CA TYR A 169 -8.19 13.40 -7.70
C TYR A 169 -7.50 14.43 -8.59
N LYS A 170 -6.19 14.66 -8.40
CA LYS A 170 -5.43 15.59 -9.25
C LYS A 170 -5.32 15.12 -10.70
N MET A 171 -5.17 13.82 -10.94
CA MET A 171 -5.18 13.25 -12.28
C MET A 171 -6.56 13.36 -12.92
N ASP A 172 -7.65 13.13 -12.18
CA ASP A 172 -9.01 13.27 -12.67
C ASP A 172 -9.31 14.72 -13.11
N ILE A 173 -8.85 15.74 -12.37
CA ILE A 173 -8.95 17.14 -12.79
C ILE A 173 -8.19 17.40 -14.10
N LEU A 174 -6.97 16.86 -14.24
CA LEU A 174 -6.17 17.04 -15.44
C LEU A 174 -6.80 16.37 -16.66
N PHE A 175 -7.40 15.19 -16.49
CA PHE A 175 -8.16 14.53 -17.55
C PHE A 175 -9.39 15.31 -17.94
N ALA A 176 -10.16 15.83 -16.96
CA ALA A 176 -11.31 16.67 -17.26
C ALA A 176 -10.90 17.94 -18.03
N PHE A 177 -9.88 18.66 -17.57
CA PHE A 177 -9.38 19.86 -18.25
C PHE A 177 -8.99 19.56 -19.71
N TYR A 178 -8.30 18.45 -19.96
CA TYR A 178 -7.91 18.04 -21.31
C TYR A 178 -9.04 17.34 -22.10
N GLU A 179 -10.13 16.86 -21.53
CA GLU A 179 -11.29 16.41 -22.31
C GLU A 179 -12.16 17.61 -22.75
N PHE A 180 -12.12 18.71 -21.98
CA PHE A 180 -12.87 19.94 -22.24
C PHE A 180 -12.13 20.97 -23.12
N GLU A 181 -10.79 21.03 -23.13
CA GLU A 181 -10.03 21.94 -23.99
C GLU A 181 -9.84 21.54 -25.48
N PRO A 182 -9.76 20.26 -25.90
CA PRO A 182 -9.54 19.91 -27.30
C PRO A 182 -10.74 20.29 -28.15
N THR A 183 -11.95 20.33 -27.59
CA THR A 183 -13.10 20.93 -28.28
C THR A 183 -12.89 22.43 -28.49
N VAL A 184 -12.41 23.18 -27.49
CA VAL A 184 -12.17 24.63 -27.63
C VAL A 184 -10.99 24.93 -28.58
N ALA A 185 -9.92 24.15 -28.54
CA ALA A 185 -8.77 24.30 -29.43
C ALA A 185 -9.06 23.85 -30.87
N MET A 186 -9.91 22.82 -31.06
CA MET A 186 -10.37 22.40 -32.37
C MET A 186 -11.32 23.44 -33.00
N TYR A 187 -12.16 24.12 -32.20
CA TYR A 187 -12.96 25.27 -32.67
C TYR A 187 -12.10 26.49 -33.02
N LYS A 188 -10.96 26.69 -32.37
CA LYS A 188 -10.05 27.81 -32.68
C LYS A 188 -9.29 27.57 -33.99
N HIS A 189 -8.83 26.35 -34.23
CA HIS A 189 -8.15 25.99 -35.49
C HIS A 189 -9.10 25.93 -36.69
N VAL A 190 -10.36 25.50 -36.51
CA VAL A 190 -11.35 25.49 -37.60
C VAL A 190 -11.77 26.90 -38.03
N ASN A 191 -11.73 27.88 -37.12
CA ASN A 191 -12.04 29.27 -37.48
C ASN A 191 -10.84 30.01 -38.12
N ASP A 192 -9.60 29.70 -37.74
CA ASP A 192 -8.41 30.30 -38.38
C ASP A 192 -8.15 29.76 -39.80
N ASP A 193 -8.55 28.51 -40.11
CA ASP A 193 -8.43 27.93 -41.46
C ASP A 193 -9.57 28.37 -42.41
N SER A 194 -10.51 29.20 -41.93
CA SER A 194 -11.63 29.73 -42.73
C SER A 194 -11.43 31.18 -43.22
N GLU A 195 -10.30 31.81 -42.90
CA GLU A 195 -9.94 33.18 -43.31
C GLU A 195 -8.80 33.26 -44.35
N THR A 196 -8.58 32.21 -45.16
CA THR A 196 -7.69 32.29 -46.35
C THR A 196 -8.32 31.70 -47.60
#